data_AF-A0A1L3FRH5-F1
#
_entry.id   AF-A0A1L3FRH5-F1
#
_cell.length_a   1.000
_cell.length_b   1.000
_cell.length_c   1.000
_cell.angle_alpha   90.00
_cell.angle_beta   90.00
_cell.angle_gamma   90.00
#
_symmetry.space_group_name_H-M   'P 1'
#
loop_
_entity.id
_entity.type
_entity.pdbx_description
1 polymer ?
#
loop_
_entity_poly.entity_id
_entity_poly.type
_entity_poly.pdbx_seq_one_letter_code
_entity_poly.pdbx_strand_id
1 'polypeptide(L)'
;MIASQAGCWSHCRRKFYELHVAGSSEVATATVERMAKFWQVEKTMRGQSPDTRVAARQQASAAIVADLFDLWQQTLRRIFGKSKLAEAIRYAVSRRAIFERFLTDGRIELGRVDD
;
A
#
# COMPACT_ATOMS: atom_id res chain seq x y z
N MET A 1 5.85 20.36 3.08
CA MET A 1 5.53 19.59 1.86
C MET A 1 4.71 18.38 2.30
N ILE A 2 3.38 18.46 2.20
CA ILE A 2 2.49 17.36 2.61
C ILE A 2 2.68 16.23 1.59
N ALA A 3 3.18 15.08 2.03
CA ALA A 3 3.26 13.92 1.15
C ALA A 3 1.86 13.60 0.63
N SER A 4 1.66 13.68 -0.69
CA SER A 4 0.41 13.29 -1.31
C SER A 4 0.13 11.80 -1.03
N GLN A 5 -1.13 11.40 -0.94
CA GLN A 5 -1.49 9.99 -0.65
C GLN A 5 -0.90 9.02 -1.69
N ALA A 6 -0.82 9.46 -2.94
CA ALA A 6 -0.12 8.75 -4.01
C ALA A 6 1.38 8.57 -3.68
N GLY A 7 2.05 9.64 -3.25
CA GLY A 7 3.44 9.59 -2.81
C GLY A 7 3.65 8.69 -1.59
N CYS A 8 2.70 8.63 -0.66
CA CYS A 8 2.75 7.72 0.48
C CYS A 8 2.73 6.25 0.05
N TRP A 9 1.85 5.88 -0.88
CA TRP A 9 1.77 4.54 -1.47
C TRP A 9 3.04 4.16 -2.23
N SER A 10 3.55 5.01 -3.13
CA SER A 10 4.79 4.75 -3.86
C SER A 10 6.00 4.63 -2.93
N HIS A 11 6.14 5.53 -1.96
CA HIS A 11 7.23 5.50 -0.98
C HIS A 11 7.19 4.24 -0.11
N CYS A 12 6.00 3.84 0.32
CA CYS A 12 5.79 2.60 1.07
C CYS A 12 6.24 1.39 0.26
N ARG A 13 5.75 1.28 -0.97
CA ARG A 13 6.08 0.18 -1.87
C ARG A 13 7.58 0.06 -2.12
N ARG A 14 8.27 1.19 -2.37
CA ARG A 14 9.73 1.20 -2.58
C ARG A 14 10.49 0.55 -1.43
N LYS A 15 10.15 0.89 -0.18
CA LYS A 15 10.79 0.31 1.01
C LYS A 15 10.62 -1.22 1.10
N PHE A 16 9.44 -1.72 0.77
CA PHE A 16 9.19 -3.17 0.75
C PHE A 16 9.84 -3.85 -0.45
N TYR A 17 9.88 -3.18 -1.60
CA TYR A 17 10.51 -3.69 -2.81
C TYR A 17 12.02 -3.89 -2.62
N GLU A 18 12.72 -2.94 -1.98
CA GLU A 18 14.14 -3.08 -1.64
C GLU A 18 14.41 -4.34 -0.78
N LEU A 19 13.52 -4.67 0.15
CA LEU A 19 13.63 -5.87 0.99
C LEU A 19 13.27 -7.15 0.22
N HIS A 20 12.33 -7.05 -0.72
CA HIS A 20 11.93 -8.15 -1.60
C HIS A 20 13.04 -8.54 -2.56
N VAL A 21 13.64 -7.59 -3.28
CA VAL A 21 14.73 -7.87 -4.24
C VAL A 21 15.99 -8.39 -3.53
N ALA A 22 16.21 -8.00 -2.28
CA ALA A 22 17.27 -8.52 -1.43
C ALA A 22 16.97 -9.92 -0.86
N GLY A 23 15.80 -10.52 -1.14
CA GLY A 23 15.39 -11.82 -0.61
C GLY A 23 15.32 -11.87 0.93
N SER A 24 15.21 -10.71 1.58
CA SER A 24 15.46 -10.58 3.02
C SER A 24 14.21 -10.77 3.89
N SER A 25 13.02 -10.88 3.30
CA SER A 25 11.77 -11.05 4.05
C SER A 25 10.62 -11.56 3.18
N GLU A 26 10.00 -12.66 3.61
CA GLU A 26 8.76 -13.16 3.01
C GLU A 26 7.61 -12.17 3.16
N VAL A 27 7.55 -11.43 4.27
CA VAL A 27 6.53 -10.38 4.49
C VAL A 27 6.70 -9.24 3.49
N ALA A 28 7.93 -8.91 3.11
CA ALA A 28 8.20 -7.90 2.10
C ALA A 28 7.71 -8.35 0.71
N THR A 29 8.01 -9.59 0.31
CA THR A 29 7.49 -10.21 -0.92
C THR A 29 5.97 -10.20 -0.93
N ALA A 30 5.36 -10.76 0.12
CA ALA A 30 3.91 -10.82 0.32
C ALA A 30 3.24 -9.45 0.25
N THR A 31 3.90 -8.39 0.75
CA THR A 31 3.43 -7.01 0.70
C THR A 31 3.46 -6.46 -0.73
N VAL A 32 4.57 -6.63 -1.45
CA VAL A 32 4.73 -6.14 -2.83
C VAL A 32 3.73 -6.81 -3.78
N GLU A 33 3.52 -8.12 -3.65
CA GLU A 33 2.56 -8.87 -4.46
C GLU A 33 1.11 -8.42 -4.22
N ARG A 34 0.73 -8.20 -2.96
CA ARG A 34 -0.60 -7.65 -2.62
C ARG A 34 -0.79 -6.25 -3.15
N MET A 35 0.22 -5.39 -3.02
CA MET A 35 0.21 -4.06 -3.61
C MET A 35 0.00 -4.15 -5.13
N ALA A 36 0.74 -5.01 -5.83
CA ALA A 36 0.58 -5.18 -7.28
C ALA A 36 -0.87 -5.48 -7.69
N LYS A 37 -1.61 -6.28 -6.92
CA LYS A 37 -3.02 -6.60 -7.19
C LYS A 37 -3.92 -5.36 -7.18
N PHE A 38 -3.84 -4.49 -6.17
CA PHE A 38 -4.72 -3.31 -6.15
C PHE A 38 -4.25 -2.24 -7.16
N TRP A 39 -2.95 -2.18 -7.49
CA TRP A 39 -2.47 -1.31 -8.58
C TRP A 39 -3.01 -1.74 -9.95
N GLN A 40 -3.27 -3.04 -10.17
CA GLN A 40 -3.98 -3.51 -11.36
C GLN A 40 -5.41 -2.97 -11.40
N VAL A 41 -6.13 -2.96 -10.26
CA VAL A 41 -7.45 -2.31 -10.14
C VAL A 41 -7.35 -0.81 -10.45
N GLU A 42 -6.35 -0.12 -9.94
CA GLU A 42 -6.17 1.31 -10.25
C GLU A 42 -5.88 1.55 -11.73
N LYS A 43 -5.18 0.63 -12.40
CA LYS A 43 -4.92 0.72 -13.85
C LYS A 43 -6.20 0.59 -14.67
N THR A 44 -7.10 -0.32 -14.30
CA THR A 44 -8.38 -0.50 -15.02
C THR A 44 -9.35 0.65 -14.78
N MET A 45 -9.23 1.33 -13.64
CA MET A 45 -10.09 2.45 -13.25
C MET A 45 -9.60 3.82 -13.71
N ARG A 46 -8.47 3.91 -14.44
CA ARG A 46 -8.00 5.18 -14.99
C ARG A 46 -8.99 5.75 -16.01
N GLY A 47 -9.17 7.07 -15.97
CA GLY A 47 -10.10 7.78 -16.85
C GLY A 47 -11.59 7.57 -16.52
N GLN A 48 -11.91 6.72 -15.54
CA GLN A 48 -13.28 6.56 -15.04
C GLN A 48 -13.67 7.72 -14.13
N SER A 49 -14.97 7.90 -13.94
CA SER A 49 -15.49 8.92 -13.03
C SER A 49 -15.03 8.67 -11.58
N PRO A 50 -14.89 9.71 -10.75
CA PRO A 50 -14.51 9.55 -9.33
C PRO A 50 -15.40 8.56 -8.57
N ASP A 51 -16.70 8.52 -8.88
CA ASP A 51 -17.66 7.62 -8.24
C ASP A 51 -17.40 6.15 -8.59
N THR A 52 -17.21 5.85 -9.89
CA THR A 52 -16.84 4.51 -10.37
C THR A 52 -15.53 4.03 -9.74
N ARG A 53 -14.56 4.94 -9.57
CA ARG A 53 -13.28 4.62 -8.92
C ARG A 53 -13.48 4.24 -7.45
N VAL A 54 -14.29 4.99 -6.71
CA VAL A 54 -14.60 4.68 -5.31
C VAL A 54 -15.31 3.33 -5.21
N ALA A 55 -16.32 3.07 -6.04
CA ALA A 55 -17.04 1.80 -6.04
C ALA A 55 -16.09 0.61 -6.27
N ALA A 56 -15.24 0.68 -7.30
CA ALA A 56 -14.26 -0.37 -7.59
C ALA A 56 -13.25 -0.57 -6.46
N ARG A 57 -12.80 0.51 -5.81
CA ARG A 57 -11.89 0.44 -4.66
C ARG A 57 -12.54 -0.19 -3.45
N GLN A 58 -13.79 0.13 -3.16
CA GLN A 58 -14.52 -0.51 -2.06
C GLN A 58 -14.69 -2.00 -2.32
N GLN A 59 -14.95 -2.40 -3.57
CA GLN A 59 -15.16 -3.80 -3.92
C GLN A 59 -13.86 -4.63 -3.94
N ALA A 60 -12.74 -4.07 -4.40
CA ALA A 60 -11.51 -4.84 -4.62
C ALA A 60 -10.33 -4.37 -3.76
N SER A 61 -10.09 -3.05 -3.67
CA SER A 61 -8.90 -2.50 -3.00
C SER A 61 -9.03 -2.46 -1.47
N ALA A 62 -10.23 -2.26 -0.92
CA ALA A 62 -10.46 -2.11 0.52
C ALA A 62 -10.05 -3.37 1.30
N ALA A 63 -10.42 -4.54 0.80
CA ALA A 63 -10.03 -5.82 1.41
C ALA A 63 -8.51 -6.03 1.37
N ILE A 64 -7.86 -5.69 0.25
CA ILE A 64 -6.40 -5.80 0.10
C ILE A 64 -5.68 -4.87 1.08
N VAL A 65 -6.15 -3.63 1.22
CA VAL A 65 -5.58 -2.65 2.15
C VAL A 65 -5.74 -3.13 3.59
N ALA A 66 -6.93 -3.63 3.97
CA ALA A 66 -7.17 -4.17 5.31
C ALA A 66 -6.24 -5.35 5.63
N ASP A 67 -6.10 -6.30 4.71
CA ASP A 67 -5.21 -7.46 4.86
C ASP A 67 -3.74 -7.06 5.00
N LEU A 68 -3.28 -6.06 4.23
CA LEU A 68 -1.95 -5.48 4.39
C LEU A 68 -1.72 -4.92 5.80
N PHE A 69 -2.66 -4.12 6.32
CA PHE A 69 -2.53 -3.55 7.66
C PHE A 69 -2.55 -4.61 8.76
N ASP A 70 -3.34 -5.66 8.59
CA ASP A 70 -3.38 -6.76 9.56
C ASP A 70 -2.07 -7.56 9.54
N LEU A 71 -1.58 -7.96 8.35
CA LEU A 71 -0.28 -8.60 8.17
C LEU A 71 0.85 -7.80 8.81
N TRP A 72 0.88 -6.49 8.57
CA TRP A 72 1.86 -5.57 9.11
C TRP A 72 1.84 -5.50 10.65
N GLN A 73 0.65 -5.34 11.24
CA GLN A 73 0.50 -5.30 12.70
C GLN A 73 0.90 -6.63 13.34
N GLN A 74 0.50 -7.75 12.75
CA GLN A 74 0.91 -9.08 13.21
C GLN A 74 2.43 -9.25 13.13
N THR A 75 3.04 -8.79 12.05
CA THR A 75 4.49 -8.90 11.83
C THR A 75 5.26 -8.08 12.86
N LEU A 76 4.83 -6.84 13.16
CA LEU A 76 5.50 -6.00 14.17
C LEU A 76 5.53 -6.64 15.55
N ARG A 77 4.55 -7.46 15.91
CA ARG A 77 4.52 -8.21 17.18
C ARG A 77 5.54 -9.35 17.24
N ARG A 78 6.06 -9.79 16.09
CA ARG A 78 6.90 -11.00 15.95
C ARG A 78 8.37 -10.70 15.63
N ILE A 79 8.71 -9.46 15.24
CA ILE A 79 10.06 -9.12 14.78
C ILE A 79 10.75 -8.12 15.71
N PHE A 80 12.08 -8.11 15.68
CA PHE A 80 12.87 -7.11 16.38
C PHE A 80 12.60 -5.69 15.86
N GLY A 81 12.40 -4.77 16.80
CA GLY A 81 12.00 -3.40 16.52
C GLY A 81 12.98 -2.62 15.65
N LYS A 82 14.27 -2.93 15.60
CA LYS A 82 15.27 -2.15 14.85
C LYS A 82 15.56 -2.66 13.43
N SER A 83 14.83 -3.66 12.94
CA SER A 83 15.04 -4.16 11.58
C SER A 83 14.50 -3.18 10.52
N LYS A 84 15.10 -3.17 9.32
CA LYS A 84 14.61 -2.38 8.18
C LYS A 84 13.15 -2.71 7.84
N LEU A 85 12.75 -3.98 8.01
CA LEU A 85 11.36 -4.42 7.86
C LEU A 85 10.45 -3.75 8.90
N ALA A 86 10.84 -3.74 10.17
CA ALA A 86 10.07 -3.08 11.22
C ALA A 86 9.93 -1.57 10.98
N GLU A 87 10.96 -0.91 10.46
CA GLU A 87 10.90 0.50 10.08
C GLU A 87 9.92 0.75 8.92
N ALA A 88 9.98 -0.07 7.87
CA ALA A 88 9.06 0.01 6.74
C ALA A 88 7.60 -0.20 7.18
N ILE A 89 7.36 -1.18 8.06
CA ILE A 89 6.02 -1.46 8.57
C ILE A 89 5.52 -0.33 9.49
N ARG A 90 6.35 0.20 10.39
CA ARG A 90 5.94 1.34 11.24
C ARG A 90 5.61 2.58 10.42
N TYR A 91 6.37 2.84 9.35
CA TYR A 91 6.05 3.91 8.41
C TYR A 91 4.65 3.71 7.82
N ALA A 92 4.30 2.48 7.42
CA ALA A 92 3.00 2.17 6.86
C ALA A 92 1.86 2.31 7.89
N VAL A 93 2.00 1.65 9.04
CA VAL A 93 0.98 1.62 10.11
C VAL A 93 0.71 3.02 10.69
N SER A 94 1.73 3.83 10.91
CA SER A 94 1.57 5.20 11.45
C SER A 94 0.80 6.15 10.53
N ARG A 95 0.62 5.77 9.25
CA ARG A 95 -0.04 6.61 8.23
C ARG A 95 -1.29 5.96 7.66
N ARG A 96 -1.89 5.01 8.39
CA ARG A 96 -3.07 4.27 7.95
C ARG A 96 -4.18 5.15 7.39
N ALA A 97 -4.54 6.23 8.08
CA ALA A 97 -5.56 7.16 7.62
C ALA A 97 -5.24 7.80 6.26
N ILE A 98 -3.96 8.04 5.96
CA ILE A 98 -3.51 8.55 4.65
C ILE A 98 -3.68 7.45 3.59
N PHE A 99 -3.27 6.22 3.91
CA PHE A 99 -3.39 5.08 3.01
C PHE A 99 -4.83 4.67 2.73
N GLU A 100 -5.77 4.87 3.65
CA GLU A 100 -7.18 4.50 3.44
C GLU A 100 -7.97 5.59 2.70
N ARG A 101 -7.50 6.84 2.69
CA ARG A 101 -8.26 7.98 2.13
C ARG A 101 -8.59 7.85 0.63
N PHE A 102 -7.73 7.20 -0.16
CA PHE A 102 -8.04 6.96 -1.58
C PHE A 102 -9.23 6.01 -1.77
N LEU A 103 -9.53 5.13 -0.80
CA LEU A 103 -10.66 4.21 -0.89
C LEU A 103 -11.99 4.98 -0.92
N THR A 104 -12.05 6.15 -0.30
CA THR A 104 -13.27 6.96 -0.16
C THR A 104 -13.28 8.22 -1.03
N ASP A 105 -12.14 8.60 -1.62
CA ASP A 105 -12.03 9.80 -2.45
C ASP A 105 -11.46 9.46 -3.84
N GLY A 106 -12.40 9.38 -4.78
CA GLY A 106 -12.19 9.07 -6.19
C GLY A 106 -11.47 10.14 -6.99
N ARG A 107 -11.08 11.27 -6.39
CA ARG A 107 -10.22 12.28 -7.04
C ARG A 107 -8.74 11.96 -6.86
N ILE A 108 -8.41 11.13 -5.86
CA ILE A 108 -7.02 10.73 -5.59
C ILE A 108 -6.61 9.70 -6.64
N GLU A 109 -5.60 9.99 -7.43
CA GLU A 109 -4.97 9.02 -8.33
C GLU A 109 -3.70 8.48 -7.70
N LEU A 110 -3.59 7.14 -7.61
CA LEU A 110 -2.34 6.53 -7.19
C LEU A 110 -1.33 6.57 -8.35
N GLY A 111 -0.06 6.82 -8.00
CA GLY A 111 1.05 6.86 -8.96
C GLY A 111 1.18 5.54 -9.73
N ARG A 112 1.95 5.53 -10.83
CA ARG A 112 2.19 4.29 -11.58
C ARG A 112 3.00 3.30 -10.74
N VAL A 113 2.82 2.01 -11.02
CA VAL A 113 3.60 0.92 -10.41
C VAL A 113 5.03 0.86 -11.01
N ASP A 114 5.30 1.66 -12.04
CA ASP A 114 6.53 1.65 -12.85
C ASP A 114 7.39 2.91 -12.61
N ASP A 115 7.05 3.74 -11.62
CA ASP A 115 7.84 4.88 -11.15
C ASP A 115 8.59 4.55 -9.86
#